data_AF-A0AAD6ZUA3-F1
#
_entry.id   AF-A0AAD6ZUA3-F1
#
_cell.length_a   1.000
_cell.length_b   1.000
_cell.length_c   1.000
_cell.angle_alpha   90.00
_cell.angle_beta   90.00
_cell.angle_gamma   90.00
#
_symmetry.space_group_name_H-M   'P 1'
#
loop_
_entity.id
_entity.type
_entity.pdbx_description
1 polymer ?
#
loop_
_entity_poly.entity_id
_entity_poly.type
_entity_poly.pdbx_seq_one_letter_code
_entity_poly.pdbx_strand_id
1 'polypeptide(L)'
;MILGRLHRIPQGAELFRPYENFLAPRSERTQQLRERYGFDCACPSCSLPDDESQKSDAIRRLLQDDLTEIFGDEADSESREVFAAWLADVSLPDDHITAHGGNVLRLMRCDGAGLLGHRLLQFVRLWAYRKTLDKVAL
;
A
#
# COMPACT_ATOMS: atom_id res chain seq x y z
N MET A 1 15.45 5.47 -7.75
CA MET A 1 14.77 5.22 -6.45
C MET A 1 13.91 6.44 -6.13
N ILE A 2 12.58 6.34 -6.24
CA ILE A 2 11.66 7.46 -5.98
C ILE A 2 11.03 7.22 -4.60
N LEU A 3 11.26 8.11 -3.64
CA LEU A 3 10.58 8.12 -2.36
C LEU A 3 9.34 9.03 -2.44
N GLY A 4 8.15 8.45 -2.61
CA GLY A 4 6.91 9.22 -2.74
C GLY A 4 6.09 9.22 -1.45
N ARG A 5 6.18 10.28 -0.65
CA ARG A 5 5.10 10.62 0.31
C ARG A 5 3.94 11.22 -0.47
N LEU A 6 2.69 10.98 -0.03
CA LEU A 6 1.48 11.61 -0.60
C LEU A 6 1.35 13.12 -0.28
N HIS A 7 2.41 13.73 0.25
CA HIS A 7 2.48 15.15 0.61
C HIS A 7 3.87 15.71 0.29
N ARG A 8 3.94 17.05 0.12
CA ARG A 8 5.21 17.74 -0.13
C ARG A 8 6.20 17.48 1.01
N ILE A 9 7.44 17.16 0.64
CA ILE A 9 8.57 17.05 1.58
C ILE A 9 9.36 18.36 1.46
N PRO A 10 9.43 19.19 2.51
CA PRO A 10 10.25 20.41 2.50
C PRO A 10 11.73 20.10 2.30
N GLN A 11 12.48 21.03 1.72
CA GLN A 11 13.93 20.92 1.63
C GLN A 11 14.54 20.84 3.04
N GLY A 12 15.48 19.91 3.24
CA GLY A 12 16.12 19.69 4.54
C GLY A 12 15.33 18.81 5.52
N ALA A 13 14.13 18.36 5.14
CA ALA A 13 13.39 17.39 5.95
C ALA A 13 14.03 16.00 5.89
N GLU A 14 14.02 15.30 7.02
CA GLU A 14 14.51 13.92 7.12
C GLU A 14 13.63 12.95 6.31
N LEU A 15 14.27 12.02 5.61
CA LEU A 15 13.61 11.03 4.78
C LEU A 15 13.49 9.71 5.54
N PHE A 16 12.26 9.30 5.82
CA PHE A 16 11.98 8.06 6.54
C PHE A 16 11.53 6.95 5.58
N ARG A 17 11.94 5.71 5.87
CA ARG A 17 11.38 4.49 5.28
C ARG A 17 10.88 3.56 6.40
N PRO A 18 9.77 2.84 6.20
CA PRO A 18 9.35 1.82 7.15
C PRO A 18 10.38 0.68 7.16
N TYR A 19 10.83 0.29 8.34
CA TYR A 19 11.69 -0.90 8.53
C TYR A 19 10.90 -2.21 8.44
N GLU A 20 9.64 -2.18 8.86
CA GLU A 20 8.78 -3.34 9.01
C GLU A 20 7.45 -3.14 8.27
N ASN A 21 6.58 -4.15 8.35
CA ASN A 21 5.22 -4.06 7.81
C ASN A 21 4.48 -2.86 8.43
N PHE A 22 4.27 -1.82 7.63
CA PHE A 22 3.57 -0.63 8.10
C PHE A 22 2.07 -0.88 8.29
N LEU A 23 1.49 -1.96 7.77
CA LEU A 23 0.07 -2.29 7.98
C LEU A 23 -0.17 -3.01 9.32
N ALA A 24 0.89 -3.44 10.01
CA ALA A 24 0.76 -4.08 11.31
C ALA A 24 0.25 -3.09 12.39
N PRO A 25 -0.47 -3.58 13.41
CA PRO A 25 -0.94 -2.77 14.53
C PRO A 25 0.23 -2.14 15.30
N ARG A 26 -0.02 -1.05 16.04
CA ARG A 26 1.02 -0.31 16.78
C ARG A 26 1.84 -1.23 17.69
N SER A 27 1.17 -2.11 18.45
CA SER A 27 1.83 -3.03 19.38
C SER A 27 2.88 -3.89 18.66
N GLU A 28 2.49 -4.55 17.57
CA GLU A 28 3.37 -5.38 16.76
C GLU A 28 4.52 -4.56 16.15
N ARG A 29 4.24 -3.40 15.56
CA ARG A 29 5.28 -2.52 15.01
C ARG A 29 6.30 -2.11 16.07
N THR A 30 5.85 -1.67 17.24
CA THR A 30 6.75 -1.26 18.32
C THR A 30 7.57 -2.42 18.87
N GLN A 31 6.95 -3.60 19.01
CA GLN A 31 7.63 -4.80 19.49
C GLN A 31 8.73 -5.23 18.50
N GLN A 32 8.41 -5.33 17.21
CA GLN A 32 9.39 -5.69 16.18
C GLN A 32 10.56 -4.71 16.13
N LEU A 33 10.29 -3.40 16.27
CA LEU A 33 11.35 -2.38 16.27
C LEU A 33 12.27 -2.49 17.49
N ARG A 34 11.71 -2.76 18.68
CA ARG A 34 12.50 -3.01 19.89
C ARG A 34 13.34 -4.28 19.76
N GLU A 35 12.75 -5.37 19.31
CA GLU A 35 13.41 -6.67 19.22
C GLU A 35 14.54 -6.69 18.19
N ARG A 36 14.33 -6.06 17.02
CA ARG A 36 15.27 -6.13 15.89
C ARG A 36 16.27 -4.97 15.86
N TYR A 37 15.85 -3.79 16.28
CA TYR A 37 16.64 -2.56 16.13
C TYR A 37 16.89 -1.83 17.46
N GLY A 38 16.32 -2.30 18.58
CA GLY A 38 16.60 -1.78 19.90
C GLY A 38 16.08 -0.37 20.18
N PHE A 39 15.06 0.11 19.47
CA PHE A 39 14.51 1.45 19.68
C PHE A 39 12.99 1.51 19.77
N ASP A 40 12.52 2.55 20.45
CA ASP A 40 11.12 2.94 20.55
C ASP A 40 10.76 3.96 19.47
N CYS A 41 9.81 3.60 18.61
CA CYS A 41 9.36 4.50 17.56
C CYS A 41 8.52 5.65 18.14
N ALA A 42 9.00 6.88 17.96
CA ALA A 42 8.29 8.10 18.34
C ALA A 42 7.65 8.82 17.12
N CYS A 43 7.31 8.07 16.06
CA CYS A 43 6.62 8.66 14.91
C CYS A 43 5.19 9.06 15.30
N PRO A 44 4.56 10.01 14.57
CA PRO A 44 3.20 10.48 14.90
C PRO A 44 2.20 9.34 15.12
N SER A 45 2.20 8.30 14.29
CA SER A 45 1.31 7.13 14.45
C SER A 45 1.60 6.29 15.70
N CYS A 46 2.85 6.21 16.15
CA CYS A 46 3.24 5.50 17.37
C CYS A 46 3.11 6.36 18.63
N SER A 47 2.90 7.67 18.49
CA SER A 47 2.70 8.62 19.58
C SER A 47 1.23 8.99 19.80
N LEU A 48 0.29 8.39 19.04
CA LEU A 48 -1.14 8.60 19.22
C LEU A 48 -1.60 8.16 20.62
N PRO A 49 -2.61 8.82 21.19
CA PRO A 49 -3.39 8.31 22.31
C PRO A 49 -3.98 6.92 22.01
N ASP A 50 -4.31 6.14 23.03
CA ASP A 50 -4.75 4.75 22.85
C ASP A 50 -6.02 4.60 22.00
N ASP A 51 -6.99 5.51 22.15
CA ASP A 51 -8.23 5.50 21.39
C ASP A 51 -8.02 5.85 19.90
N GLU A 52 -7.15 6.81 19.61
CA GLU A 52 -6.74 7.16 18.25
C GLU A 52 -5.84 6.09 17.63
N SER A 53 -4.99 5.45 18.43
CA SER A 53 -4.16 4.32 18.02
C SER A 53 -5.02 3.13 17.59
N GLN A 54 -6.09 2.82 18.31
CA GLN A 54 -7.03 1.76 17.93
C GLN A 54 -7.73 2.05 16.60
N LYS A 55 -8.12 3.32 16.36
CA LYS A 55 -8.68 3.75 15.07
C LYS A 55 -7.66 3.60 13.94
N SER A 56 -6.42 4.01 14.16
CA SER A 56 -5.31 3.81 13.21
C SER A 56 -5.12 2.32 12.88
N ASP A 57 -5.09 1.46 13.89
CA ASP A 57 -4.92 0.02 13.69
C ASP A 57 -6.11 -0.59 12.92
N ALA A 58 -7.34 -0.11 13.14
CA ALA A 58 -8.50 -0.51 12.35
C ALA A 58 -8.39 -0.07 10.88
N ILE A 59 -7.95 1.16 10.61
CA ILE A 59 -7.72 1.64 9.24
C ILE A 59 -6.63 0.81 8.55
N ARG A 60 -5.55 0.47 9.25
CA ARG A 60 -4.47 -0.36 8.70
C ARG A 60 -4.92 -1.77 8.36
N ARG A 61 -5.82 -2.34 9.15
CA ARG A 61 -6.46 -3.63 8.83
C ARG A 61 -7.30 -3.53 7.55
N LEU A 62 -8.15 -2.51 7.43
CA LEU A 62 -8.92 -2.28 6.20
C LEU A 62 -8.00 -2.13 4.97
N LEU A 63 -6.91 -1.37 5.12
CA LEU A 63 -5.90 -1.23 4.05
C LEU A 63 -5.24 -2.57 3.71
N GLN A 64 -5.00 -3.43 4.69
CA GLN A 64 -4.42 -4.75 4.47
C GLN A 64 -5.39 -5.68 3.73
N ASP A 65 -6.67 -5.64 4.10
CA ASP A 65 -7.72 -6.42 3.44
C ASP A 65 -7.91 -5.95 1.99
N ASP A 66 -8.08 -4.64 1.77
CA ASP A 66 -8.20 -4.01 0.43
C ASP A 66 -7.00 -4.36 -0.46
N LEU A 67 -5.77 -4.25 0.05
CA LEU A 67 -4.57 -4.58 -0.73
C LEU A 67 -4.48 -6.08 -1.05
N THR A 68 -4.99 -6.95 -0.18
CA THR A 68 -5.03 -8.39 -0.42
C THR A 68 -6.06 -8.74 -1.48
N GLU A 69 -7.22 -8.07 -1.50
CA GLU A 69 -8.24 -8.25 -2.53
C GLU A 69 -7.73 -7.87 -3.93
N ILE A 70 -7.06 -6.72 -4.05
CA ILE A 70 -6.57 -6.24 -5.35
C ILE A 70 -5.33 -7.02 -5.84
N PHE A 71 -4.43 -7.38 -4.92
CA PHE A 71 -3.07 -7.80 -5.29
C PHE A 71 -2.63 -9.15 -4.72
N GLY A 72 -3.48 -9.79 -3.92
CA GLY A 72 -3.27 -11.13 -3.41
C GLY A 72 -3.25 -12.15 -4.55
N ASP A 73 -2.56 -13.27 -4.33
CA ASP A 73 -2.52 -14.34 -5.32
C ASP A 73 -3.91 -14.99 -5.54
N GLU A 74 -4.81 -14.82 -4.56
CA GLU A 74 -6.23 -15.22 -4.56
C GLU A 74 -7.20 -14.11 -5.02
N ALA A 75 -6.71 -12.98 -5.54
CA ALA A 75 -7.57 -11.96 -6.13
C ALA A 75 -8.56 -12.65 -7.09
N ASP A 76 -9.85 -12.38 -6.89
CA ASP A 76 -10.91 -13.15 -7.52
C ASP A 76 -10.77 -13.14 -9.06
N SER A 77 -11.21 -14.21 -9.71
CA SER A 77 -11.07 -14.36 -11.17
C SER A 77 -11.76 -13.23 -11.95
N GLU A 78 -12.85 -12.69 -11.42
CA GLU A 78 -13.66 -11.63 -12.03
C GLU A 78 -12.92 -10.28 -12.02
N SER A 79 -12.32 -9.90 -10.88
CA SER A 79 -11.46 -8.72 -10.73
C SER A 79 -10.26 -8.77 -11.68
N ARG A 80 -9.67 -9.96 -11.90
CA ARG A 80 -8.57 -10.15 -12.86
C ARG A 80 -9.04 -10.03 -14.30
N GLU A 81 -10.22 -10.54 -14.62
CA GLU A 81 -10.83 -10.45 -15.95
C GLU A 81 -11.24 -9.01 -16.30
N VAL A 82 -11.86 -8.30 -15.37
CA VAL A 82 -12.22 -6.87 -15.51
C VAL A 82 -10.95 -6.03 -15.72
N PHE A 83 -9.90 -6.28 -14.93
CA PHE A 83 -8.61 -5.62 -15.10
C PHE A 83 -7.96 -5.94 -16.45
N ALA A 84 -8.01 -7.19 -16.90
CA ALA A 84 -7.49 -7.61 -18.19
C ALA A 84 -8.26 -6.98 -19.37
N ALA A 85 -9.58 -6.87 -19.26
CA ALA A 85 -10.44 -6.21 -20.24
C ALA A 85 -10.12 -4.71 -20.34
N TRP A 86 -9.96 -4.03 -19.20
CA TRP A 86 -9.54 -2.62 -19.18
C TRP A 86 -8.12 -2.42 -19.74
N LEU A 87 -7.18 -3.34 -19.46
CA LEU A 87 -5.84 -3.30 -20.05
C LEU A 87 -5.87 -3.46 -21.58
N ALA A 88 -6.83 -4.22 -22.11
CA ALA A 88 -7.02 -4.40 -23.55
C ALA A 88 -7.74 -3.20 -24.20
N ASP A 89 -8.63 -2.54 -23.47
CA ASP A 89 -9.35 -1.34 -23.91
C ASP A 89 -9.46 -0.29 -22.78
N VAL A 90 -8.50 0.64 -22.80
CA VAL A 90 -8.41 1.74 -21.82
C VAL A 90 -9.53 2.79 -21.96
N SER A 91 -10.41 2.65 -22.95
CA SER A 91 -11.60 3.50 -23.10
C SER A 91 -12.79 3.03 -22.26
N LEU A 92 -12.74 1.81 -21.72
CA LEU A 92 -13.74 1.31 -20.79
C LEU A 92 -13.73 2.12 -19.47
N PRO A 93 -14.90 2.33 -18.82
CA PRO A 93 -14.97 3.02 -17.54
C PRO A 93 -14.11 2.32 -16.49
N ASP A 94 -13.13 3.03 -15.95
CA ASP A 94 -12.25 2.53 -14.89
C ASP A 94 -12.90 2.70 -13.50
N ASP A 95 -14.15 2.27 -13.34
CA ASP A 95 -14.88 2.54 -12.09
C ASP A 95 -14.33 1.68 -10.95
N HIS A 96 -13.83 0.47 -11.25
CA HIS A 96 -13.35 -0.44 -10.21
C HIS A 96 -11.96 -0.05 -9.67
N ILE A 97 -10.98 0.23 -10.53
CA ILE A 97 -9.60 0.54 -10.08
C ILE A 97 -9.53 1.97 -9.57
N THR A 98 -10.18 2.94 -10.25
CA THR A 98 -10.11 4.34 -9.84
C THR A 98 -10.90 4.60 -8.56
N ALA A 99 -12.12 4.06 -8.39
CA ALA A 99 -12.88 4.29 -7.16
C ALA A 99 -12.23 3.59 -5.95
N HIS A 100 -11.81 2.34 -6.12
CA HIS A 100 -11.16 1.58 -5.05
C HIS A 100 -9.79 2.19 -4.70
N GLY A 101 -8.96 2.51 -5.71
CA GLY A 101 -7.69 3.22 -5.53
C GLY A 101 -7.88 4.59 -4.87
N GLY A 102 -8.96 5.30 -5.17
CA GLY A 102 -9.36 6.54 -4.50
C GLY A 102 -9.66 6.33 -3.01
N ASN A 103 -10.37 5.27 -2.65
CA ASN A 103 -10.66 4.94 -1.24
C ASN A 103 -9.39 4.58 -0.47
N VAL A 104 -8.51 3.75 -1.05
CA VAL A 104 -7.20 3.41 -0.46
C VAL A 104 -6.37 4.67 -0.25
N LEU A 105 -6.23 5.52 -1.27
CA LEU A 105 -5.49 6.79 -1.15
C LEU A 105 -6.08 7.72 -0.07
N ARG A 106 -7.41 7.74 0.09
CA ARG A 106 -8.11 8.49 1.14
C ARG A 106 -7.76 7.94 2.52
N LEU A 107 -7.91 6.64 2.74
CA LEU A 107 -7.61 5.96 4.00
C LEU A 107 -6.15 6.17 4.41
N MET A 108 -5.22 6.06 3.46
CA MET A 108 -3.79 6.32 3.70
C MET A 108 -3.50 7.77 4.07
N ARG A 109 -4.18 8.73 3.44
CA ARG A 109 -4.03 10.15 3.79
C ARG A 109 -4.52 10.43 5.21
N CYS A 110 -5.64 9.81 5.62
CA CYS A 110 -6.19 9.94 6.96
C CYS A 110 -5.27 9.31 8.03
N ASP A 111 -4.66 8.17 7.74
CA ASP A 111 -3.80 7.45 8.70
C ASP A 111 -2.35 7.95 8.73
N GLY A 112 -1.94 8.75 7.74
CA GLY A 112 -0.55 9.16 7.57
C GLY A 112 0.39 8.01 7.15
N ALA A 113 -0.17 6.87 6.73
CA ALA A 113 0.57 5.72 6.23
C ALA A 113 1.16 6.02 4.84
N GLY A 114 2.49 6.00 4.71
CA GLY A 114 3.19 6.24 3.44
C GLY A 114 3.46 4.95 2.64
N LEU A 115 3.21 4.98 1.32
CA LEU A 115 3.53 3.90 0.37
C LEU A 115 5.02 3.89 0.02
N LEU A 116 5.83 3.09 0.72
CA LEU A 116 7.22 2.85 0.32
C LEU A 116 7.57 1.38 0.10
N GLY A 117 6.74 0.43 0.52
CA GLY A 117 6.98 -1.00 0.29
C GLY A 117 6.28 -1.58 -0.96
N HIS A 118 5.02 -1.22 -1.20
CA HIS A 118 4.17 -1.99 -2.11
C HIS A 118 4.30 -1.61 -3.60
N ARG A 119 4.62 -0.34 -3.92
CA ARG A 119 4.66 0.15 -5.32
C ARG A 119 5.79 -0.43 -6.18
N LEU A 120 6.92 -0.84 -5.59
CA LEU A 120 8.06 -1.35 -6.35
C LEU A 120 7.93 -2.83 -6.71
N LEU A 121 7.32 -3.65 -5.83
CA LEU A 121 6.99 -5.04 -6.14
C LEU A 121 5.86 -5.14 -7.18
N GLN A 122 4.92 -4.18 -7.19
CA GLN A 122 3.81 -4.12 -8.13
C GLN A 122 4.21 -3.68 -9.55
N PHE A 123 5.11 -2.70 -9.70
CA PHE A 123 5.64 -2.36 -11.04
C PHE A 123 6.44 -3.52 -11.65
N VAL A 124 7.15 -4.30 -10.82
CA VAL A 124 7.87 -5.50 -11.28
C VAL A 124 6.89 -6.61 -11.67
N ARG A 125 5.80 -6.82 -10.93
CA ARG A 125 4.73 -7.78 -11.30
C ARG A 125 3.95 -7.36 -12.56
N LEU A 126 3.57 -6.08 -12.69
CA LEU A 126 2.91 -5.55 -13.89
C LEU A 126 3.81 -5.59 -15.14
N TRP A 127 5.11 -5.29 -14.98
CA TRP A 127 6.10 -5.44 -16.04
C TRP A 127 6.36 -6.91 -16.40
N ALA A 128 6.41 -7.80 -15.41
CA ALA A 128 6.53 -9.24 -15.64
C ALA A 128 5.31 -9.79 -16.38
N TYR A 129 4.08 -9.40 -16.00
CA TYR A 129 2.83 -9.84 -16.64
C TYR A 129 2.73 -9.40 -18.09
N ARG A 130 3.15 -8.15 -18.40
CA ARG A 130 3.29 -7.66 -19.78
C ARG A 130 4.27 -8.50 -20.61
N LYS A 131 5.42 -8.89 -20.04
CA LYS A 131 6.37 -9.79 -20.71
C LYS A 131 5.84 -11.21 -20.93
N THR A 132 4.88 -11.67 -20.13
CA THR A 132 4.24 -12.97 -20.32
C THR A 132 3.21 -12.92 -21.46
N LEU A 133 2.44 -11.84 -21.57
CA LEU A 133 1.47 -11.64 -22.65
C LEU A 133 2.15 -11.53 -24.03
N ASP A 134 3.31 -10.86 -24.12
CA ASP A 134 4.09 -10.77 -25.36
C ASP A 134 4.63 -12.13 -25.86
N LYS A 135 4.68 -13.17 -25.00
CA LYS A 135 5.13 -14.52 -25.37
C LYS A 135 4.01 -15.45 -25.83
N VAL A 136 2.74 -15.11 -25.57
CA VAL A 136 1.56 -15.90 -25.96
C VAL A 136 1.01 -15.43 -27.32
N ALA A 137 1.49 -14.30 -27.83
CA ALA A 137 1.05 -13.70 -29.09
C ALA A 137 1.90 -14.11 -30.34
N LEU A 138 2.60 -15.25 -30.31
CA LEU A 138 3.35 -15.82 -31.45
C LEU A 138 2.86 -17.24 -31.78
#